data_AF-A0A6J0WY25-F1
#
_entry.id   AF-A0A6J0WY25-F1
#
_cell.length_a   1.000
_cell.length_b   1.000
_cell.length_c   1.000
_cell.angle_alpha   90.00
_cell.angle_beta   90.00
_cell.angle_gamma   90.00
#
_symmetry.space_group_name_H-M   'P 1'
#
loop_
_entity.id
_entity.type
_entity.pdbx_description
1 polymer ?
#
loop_
_entity_poly.entity_id
_entity_poly.type
_entity_poly.pdbx_seq_one_letter_code
_entity_poly.pdbx_strand_id
1 'polypeptide(L)'
;MHSFLQILEDTDSNKRQGAPEIIWRLGSEILYYHPKSSVETFNTFADRMKNIGITNYLKISLQHALYLLHHGLLEDANRILTQAETWRYGEKSSSQEVLVNLIQAYKGLLQYYSWSKKKMELSQLDKDDYAYNTASQNMLNHSWKTSVNLCTLIQIPGVWDPFVKSYVEMLEFYGDRDGAREVLNNYAYDEKFPSNPNAHVYLYNFLKREKAPREKLISVLKILYQIVPSHKLMLEFHRLLRKSDKQEHHKLGLEVLFGILDFAGCTKNITAWKYLAKYLKQTLMGSHLAWVQEEWNSRKSWWPSFHFSHFWAKRNWKDDKTLACEKALVAGLLLGKGCKYFRYVSKQDHQVLKKKMKQMKKSVKKYSIVNSGL
;
A
#
# COMPACT_ATOMS: atom_id res chain seq x y z
N MET A 1 23.08 -35.39 8.95
CA MET A 1 23.08 -33.98 9.38
C MET A 1 24.54 -33.60 9.57
N HIS A 2 25.15 -32.86 8.64
CA HIS A 2 26.59 -32.53 8.72
C HIS A 2 26.82 -31.36 9.68
N SER A 3 27.90 -31.44 10.46
CA SER A 3 28.36 -30.36 11.35
C SER A 3 28.84 -29.15 10.54
N PHE A 4 28.66 -27.93 11.06
CA PHE A 4 29.15 -26.68 10.44
C PHE A 4 30.65 -26.73 10.10
N LEU A 5 31.45 -27.37 10.97
CA LEU A 5 32.89 -27.56 10.76
C LEU A 5 33.18 -28.55 9.63
N GLN A 6 32.38 -29.61 9.48
CA GLN A 6 32.53 -30.55 8.37
C GLN A 6 32.27 -29.90 7.02
N ILE A 7 31.38 -28.90 6.92
CA ILE A 7 31.13 -28.16 5.68
C ILE A 7 32.35 -27.29 5.28
N LEU A 8 33.12 -26.82 6.25
CA LEU A 8 34.33 -26.01 6.03
C LEU A 8 35.55 -26.87 5.63
N GLU A 9 35.58 -28.13 6.08
CA GLU A 9 36.68 -29.08 5.83
C GLU A 9 36.47 -29.95 4.57
N ASP A 10 35.24 -29.99 4.03
CA ASP A 10 34.88 -30.83 2.88
C ASP A 10 35.40 -30.22 1.56
N THR A 11 36.38 -30.88 0.95
CA THR A 11 37.16 -30.37 -0.20
C THR A 11 36.49 -30.51 -1.56
N ASP A 12 35.20 -30.84 -1.61
CA ASP A 12 34.47 -31.02 -2.87
C ASP A 12 34.17 -29.68 -3.57
N SER A 13 34.34 -29.63 -4.90
CA SER A 13 34.46 -28.38 -5.69
C SER A 13 33.21 -27.49 -5.62
N ASN A 14 32.02 -28.09 -5.49
CA ASN A 14 30.75 -27.37 -5.36
C ASN A 14 30.52 -26.80 -3.95
N LYS A 15 31.06 -27.42 -2.88
CA LYS A 15 30.90 -26.94 -1.49
C LYS A 15 31.83 -25.77 -1.17
N ARG A 16 33.02 -25.72 -1.79
CA ARG A 16 33.95 -24.56 -1.72
C ARG A 16 33.32 -23.25 -2.22
N GLN A 17 32.42 -23.31 -3.19
CA GLN A 17 31.75 -22.11 -3.71
C GLN A 17 30.71 -21.53 -2.74
N GLY A 18 30.09 -22.36 -1.89
CA GLY A 18 29.07 -21.94 -0.92
C GLY A 18 29.61 -21.50 0.44
N ALA A 19 30.80 -21.98 0.83
CA ALA A 19 31.37 -21.67 2.16
C ALA A 19 31.52 -20.17 2.45
N PRO A 20 32.02 -19.31 1.52
CA PRO A 20 32.10 -17.87 1.76
C PRO A 20 30.73 -17.22 1.99
N GLU A 21 29.68 -17.69 1.29
CA GLU A 21 28.32 -17.18 1.47
C GLU A 21 27.75 -17.58 2.83
N ILE A 22 27.98 -18.83 3.26
CA ILE A 22 27.53 -19.32 4.56
C ILE A 22 28.22 -18.54 5.70
N ILE A 23 29.55 -18.38 5.63
CA ILE A 23 30.33 -17.64 6.64
C ILE A 23 29.84 -16.20 6.72
N TRP A 24 29.66 -15.54 5.57
CA TRP A 24 29.19 -14.17 5.52
C TRP A 24 27.79 -14.03 6.15
N ARG A 25 26.82 -14.84 5.71
CA ARG A 25 25.44 -14.73 6.20
C ARG A 25 25.34 -14.98 7.70
N LEU A 26 25.96 -16.05 8.21
CA LEU A 26 25.92 -16.39 9.63
C LEU A 26 26.73 -15.40 10.47
N GLY A 27 27.93 -15.03 10.01
CA GLY A 27 28.78 -14.07 10.71
C GLY A 27 28.12 -12.69 10.82
N SER A 28 27.51 -12.20 9.74
CA SER A 28 26.75 -10.95 9.76
C SER A 28 25.57 -11.02 10.74
N GLU A 29 24.82 -12.13 10.76
CA GLU A 29 23.68 -12.31 11.67
C GLU A 29 24.13 -12.33 13.15
N ILE A 30 25.18 -13.09 13.46
CA ILE A 30 25.77 -13.13 14.81
C ILE A 30 26.21 -11.73 15.22
N LEU A 31 26.97 -11.03 14.38
CA LEU A 31 27.45 -9.69 14.69
C LEU A 31 26.32 -8.65 14.76
N TYR A 32 25.21 -8.84 14.05
CA TYR A 32 24.07 -7.94 14.13
C TYR A 32 23.36 -8.03 15.50
N TYR A 33 23.20 -9.24 16.04
CA TYR A 33 22.46 -9.47 17.28
C TYR A 33 23.32 -9.58 18.54
N HIS A 34 24.63 -9.73 18.40
CA HIS A 34 25.49 -9.92 19.55
C HIS A 34 25.65 -8.61 20.36
N PRO A 35 25.38 -8.60 21.68
CA PRO A 35 25.32 -7.37 22.48
C PRO A 35 26.65 -6.65 22.65
N LYS A 36 27.78 -7.33 22.41
CA LYS A 36 29.13 -6.73 22.43
C LYS A 36 29.66 -6.38 21.04
N SER A 37 28.87 -6.60 19.99
CA SER A 37 29.29 -6.24 18.65
C SER A 37 29.29 -4.73 18.48
N SER A 38 30.33 -4.20 17.84
CA SER A 38 30.43 -2.78 17.49
C SER A 38 30.34 -2.60 15.99
N VAL A 39 29.98 -1.38 15.55
CA VAL A 39 30.00 -1.00 14.13
C VAL A 39 31.37 -1.29 13.51
N GLU A 40 32.46 -0.99 14.22
CA GLU A 40 33.82 -1.25 13.76
C GLU A 40 34.09 -2.75 13.53
N THR A 41 33.60 -3.60 14.44
CA THR A 41 33.72 -5.07 14.32
C THR A 41 32.96 -5.56 13.10
N PHE A 42 31.73 -5.09 12.90
CA PHE A 42 30.92 -5.43 11.73
C PHE A 42 31.57 -4.96 10.43
N ASN A 43 32.05 -3.71 10.37
CA ASN A 43 32.70 -3.14 9.19
C ASN A 43 33.93 -3.97 8.80
N THR A 44 34.79 -4.29 9.78
CA THR A 44 35.98 -5.12 9.59
C THR A 44 35.61 -6.50 9.05
N PHE A 45 34.58 -7.13 9.60
CA PHE A 45 34.10 -8.42 9.12
C PHE A 45 33.58 -8.32 7.68
N ALA A 46 32.70 -7.35 7.40
CA ALA A 46 32.12 -7.15 6.07
C ALA A 46 33.19 -6.88 5.01
N ASP A 47 34.20 -6.05 5.31
CA ASP A 47 35.28 -5.75 4.37
C ASP A 47 36.17 -6.96 4.09
N ARG A 48 36.43 -7.82 5.09
CA ARG A 48 37.09 -9.11 4.86
C ARG A 48 36.24 -10.00 3.96
N MET A 49 34.94 -10.11 4.23
CA MET A 49 34.04 -10.98 3.45
C MET A 49 33.88 -10.52 2.00
N LYS A 50 33.85 -9.21 1.72
CA LYS A 50 33.83 -8.65 0.36
C LYS A 50 34.99 -9.16 -0.50
N ASN A 51 36.17 -9.32 0.10
CA ASN A 51 37.38 -9.74 -0.59
C ASN A 51 37.52 -11.27 -0.71
N ILE A 52 36.97 -12.04 0.24
CA ILE A 52 37.04 -13.51 0.24
C ILE A 52 36.06 -14.11 -0.79
N GLY A 53 34.87 -13.54 -0.92
CA GLY A 53 33.84 -13.99 -1.85
C GLY A 53 33.58 -12.96 -2.94
N ILE A 54 34.50 -12.81 -3.90
CA ILE A 54 34.41 -11.80 -4.97
C ILE A 54 33.06 -11.83 -5.71
N THR A 55 32.47 -13.01 -5.89
CA THR A 55 31.13 -13.20 -6.50
C THR A 55 29.98 -12.63 -5.67
N ASN A 56 30.17 -12.48 -4.35
CA ASN A 56 29.20 -11.94 -3.41
C ASN A 56 29.44 -10.48 -3.05
N TYR A 57 30.46 -9.84 -3.61
CA TYR A 57 30.88 -8.46 -3.28
C TYR A 57 29.70 -7.47 -3.25
N LEU A 58 28.85 -7.47 -4.29
CA LEU A 58 27.69 -6.57 -4.38
C LEU A 58 26.65 -6.84 -3.28
N LYS A 59 26.36 -8.12 -3.00
CA LYS A 59 25.39 -8.51 -1.95
C LYS A 59 25.89 -8.11 -0.56
N ILE A 60 27.18 -8.36 -0.29
CA ILE A 60 27.82 -8.00 0.97
C ILE A 60 27.85 -6.49 1.14
N SER A 61 28.17 -5.74 0.08
CA SER A 61 28.19 -4.28 0.09
C SER A 61 26.81 -3.69 0.36
N LEU A 62 25.76 -4.28 -0.24
CA LEU A 62 24.39 -3.87 0.05
C LEU A 62 24.00 -4.12 1.50
N GLN A 63 24.28 -5.32 2.04
CA GLN A 63 24.00 -5.62 3.46
C GLN A 63 24.78 -4.68 4.40
N HIS A 64 26.04 -4.42 4.10
CA HIS A 64 26.89 -3.52 4.87
C HIS A 64 26.34 -2.08 4.83
N ALA A 65 25.91 -1.59 3.66
CA ALA A 65 25.25 -0.29 3.57
C ALA A 65 23.97 -0.25 4.43
N LEU A 66 23.10 -1.26 4.34
CA LEU A 66 21.87 -1.32 5.16
C LEU A 66 22.17 -1.36 6.67
N TYR A 67 23.21 -2.07 7.09
CA TYR A 67 23.67 -2.07 8.48
C TYR A 67 24.08 -0.68 8.95
N LEU A 68 24.87 0.03 8.15
CA LEU A 68 25.31 1.40 8.46
C LEU A 68 24.12 2.37 8.53
N LEU A 69 23.15 2.23 7.62
CA LEU A 69 21.92 3.02 7.65
C LEU A 69 21.11 2.79 8.93
N HIS A 70 21.01 1.55 9.40
CA HIS A 70 20.34 1.21 10.65
C HIS A 70 20.99 1.90 11.87
N HIS A 71 22.30 2.15 11.80
CA HIS A 71 23.06 2.84 12.86
C HIS A 71 23.18 4.35 12.64
N GLY A 72 22.48 4.92 11.64
CA GLY A 72 22.51 6.35 11.35
C GLY A 72 23.77 6.85 10.63
N LEU A 73 24.64 5.95 10.16
CA LEU A 73 25.90 6.27 9.49
C LEU A 73 25.69 6.43 7.97
N LEU A 74 25.01 7.50 7.60
CA LEU A 74 24.54 7.74 6.23
C LEU A 74 25.68 7.95 5.22
N GLU A 75 26.70 8.71 5.58
CA GLU A 75 27.83 9.00 4.69
C GLU A 75 28.67 7.76 4.43
N ASP A 76 28.90 6.93 5.46
CA ASP A 76 29.60 5.66 5.32
C ASP A 76 28.81 4.70 4.42
N ALA A 77 27.49 4.59 4.61
CA ALA A 77 26.62 3.80 3.74
C ALA A 77 26.69 4.27 2.27
N ASN A 78 26.64 5.58 2.04
CA ASN A 78 26.76 6.16 0.70
C ASN A 78 28.14 5.87 0.06
N ARG A 79 29.22 5.90 0.85
CA ARG A 79 30.56 5.52 0.40
C ARG A 79 30.60 4.05 -0.02
N ILE A 80 30.05 3.13 0.78
CA ILE A 80 29.97 1.71 0.44
C ILE A 80 29.21 1.49 -0.88
N LEU A 81 28.04 2.11 -1.05
CA LEU A 81 27.24 1.96 -2.26
C LEU A 81 27.94 2.56 -3.49
N THR A 82 28.63 3.69 -3.34
CA THR A 82 29.36 4.33 -4.44
C THR A 82 30.53 3.47 -4.91
N GLN A 83 31.26 2.83 -4.00
CA GLN A 83 32.31 1.87 -4.35
C GLN A 83 31.72 0.62 -5.01
N ALA A 84 30.57 0.16 -4.54
CA ALA A 84 29.93 -1.03 -5.09
C ALA A 84 29.37 -0.84 -6.50
N GLU A 85 28.87 0.36 -6.82
CA GLU A 85 28.34 0.70 -8.15
C GLU A 85 29.40 0.58 -9.25
N THR A 86 30.66 0.93 -8.96
CA THR A 86 31.76 0.88 -9.94
C THR A 86 32.40 -0.49 -10.05
N TRP A 87 31.99 -1.46 -9.22
CA TRP A 87 32.54 -2.80 -9.23
C TRP A 87 32.26 -3.51 -10.55
N ARG A 88 33.31 -4.06 -11.17
CA ARG A 88 33.26 -4.85 -12.40
C ARG A 88 34.13 -6.09 -12.20
N TYR A 89 33.50 -7.26 -12.14
CA TYR A 89 34.21 -8.54 -12.08
C TYR A 89 33.44 -9.58 -12.88
N GLY A 90 34.15 -10.34 -13.72
CA GLY A 90 33.60 -11.39 -14.59
C GLY A 90 32.73 -10.86 -15.74
N GLU A 91 32.15 -11.80 -16.50
CA GLU A 91 31.11 -11.49 -17.48
C GLU A 91 29.84 -11.00 -16.76
N LYS A 92 29.20 -9.97 -17.31
CA LYS A 92 27.96 -9.41 -16.75
C LYS A 92 26.84 -10.43 -16.85
N SER A 93 26.52 -11.08 -15.74
CA SER A 93 25.31 -11.91 -15.62
C SER A 93 24.08 -11.04 -15.36
N SER A 94 22.90 -11.52 -15.75
CA SER A 94 21.62 -10.88 -15.42
C SER A 94 21.41 -10.69 -13.92
N SER A 95 21.89 -11.63 -13.10
CA SER A 95 21.82 -11.55 -11.64
C SER A 95 22.66 -10.40 -11.05
N GLN A 96 23.79 -10.09 -11.70
CA GLN A 96 24.67 -9.00 -11.31
C GLN A 96 24.05 -7.64 -11.66
N GLU A 97 23.37 -7.55 -12.81
CA GLU A 97 22.66 -6.35 -13.24
C GLU A 97 21.55 -5.97 -12.25
N VAL A 98 20.75 -6.94 -11.79
CA VAL A 98 19.72 -6.71 -10.75
C VAL A 98 20.35 -6.14 -9.46
N LEU A 99 21.50 -6.67 -9.03
CA LEU A 99 22.19 -6.19 -7.82
C LEU A 99 22.75 -4.77 -8.01
N VAL A 100 23.29 -4.46 -9.19
CA VAL A 100 23.75 -3.10 -9.52
C VAL A 100 22.59 -2.13 -9.50
N ASN A 101 21.45 -2.48 -10.12
CA ASN A 101 20.24 -1.66 -10.10
C ASN A 101 19.78 -1.40 -8.67
N LEU A 102 19.82 -2.41 -7.79
CA LEU A 102 19.45 -2.26 -6.39
C LEU A 102 20.42 -1.34 -5.63
N ILE A 103 21.72 -1.43 -5.87
CA ILE A 103 22.73 -0.53 -5.30
C ILE A 103 22.47 0.92 -5.76
N GLN A 104 22.21 1.13 -7.05
CA GLN A 104 21.87 2.43 -7.62
C GLN A 104 20.58 2.99 -7.00
N ALA A 105 19.59 2.12 -6.78
CA ALA A 105 18.34 2.46 -6.13
C ALA A 105 18.56 3.00 -4.71
N TYR A 106 19.23 2.23 -3.85
CA TYR A 106 19.48 2.65 -2.47
C TYR A 106 20.39 3.87 -2.38
N LYS A 107 21.36 4.01 -3.29
CA LYS A 107 22.17 5.22 -3.41
C LYS A 107 21.29 6.43 -3.79
N GLY A 108 20.40 6.28 -4.76
CA GLY A 108 19.43 7.29 -5.14
C GLY A 108 18.51 7.71 -3.99
N LEU A 109 18.08 6.77 -3.14
CA LEU A 109 17.30 7.10 -1.93
C LEU A 109 18.11 7.89 -0.90
N LEU A 110 19.39 7.60 -0.70
CA LEU A 110 20.24 8.38 0.20
C LEU A 110 20.45 9.80 -0.31
N GLN A 111 20.69 9.93 -1.60
CA GLN A 111 20.78 11.23 -2.25
C GLN A 111 19.46 12.01 -2.16
N TYR A 112 18.32 11.32 -2.31
CA TYR A 112 17.00 11.89 -2.09
C TYR A 112 16.79 12.33 -0.64
N TYR A 113 17.21 11.53 0.34
CA TYR A 113 17.14 11.90 1.76
C TYR A 113 17.94 13.17 2.04
N SER A 114 19.18 13.25 1.55
CA SER A 114 20.02 14.45 1.66
C SER A 114 19.38 15.66 0.98
N TRP A 115 18.75 15.47 -0.18
CA TRP A 115 17.98 16.52 -0.85
C TRP A 115 16.75 16.96 -0.04
N SER A 116 16.00 16.01 0.53
CA SER A 116 14.80 16.29 1.33
C SER A 116 15.13 17.08 2.60
N LYS A 117 16.26 16.76 3.25
CA LYS A 117 16.78 17.52 4.39
C LYS A 117 17.10 18.97 3.99
N LYS A 118 17.81 19.18 2.88
CA LYS A 118 18.11 20.52 2.34
C LYS A 118 16.85 21.30 1.96
N LYS A 119 15.86 20.62 1.36
CA LYS A 119 14.54 21.21 1.06
C LYS A 119 13.84 21.70 2.33
N MET A 120 13.91 20.93 3.43
CA MET A 120 13.36 21.34 4.72
C MET A 120 14.10 22.55 5.29
N GLU A 121 15.43 22.56 5.25
CA GLU A 121 16.25 23.70 5.68
C GLU A 121 15.93 24.96 4.87
N LEU A 122 15.81 24.85 3.54
CA LEU A 122 15.40 25.95 2.65
C LEU A 122 14.03 26.53 2.99
N SER A 123 13.08 25.69 3.45
CA SER A 123 11.75 26.16 3.82
C SER A 123 11.73 27.02 5.09
N GLN A 124 12.82 27.05 5.84
CA GLN A 124 13.00 27.86 7.05
C GLN A 124 13.69 29.21 6.78
N LEU A 125 14.26 29.39 5.59
CA LEU A 125 14.94 30.61 5.18
C LEU A 125 13.97 31.61 4.55
N ASP A 126 14.25 32.90 4.73
CA ASP A 126 13.54 33.96 4.02
C ASP A 126 13.94 33.96 2.54
N LYS A 127 12.95 34.13 1.64
CA LYS A 127 13.16 34.08 0.19
C LYS A 127 14.02 35.24 -0.32
N ASP A 128 14.06 36.34 0.43
CA ASP A 128 14.82 37.55 0.09
C ASP A 128 16.26 37.51 0.62
N ASP A 129 16.64 36.45 1.35
CA ASP A 129 18.00 36.28 1.86
C ASP A 129 18.95 35.80 0.76
N TYR A 130 20.15 36.38 0.72
CA TYR A 130 21.25 35.89 -0.14
C TYR A 130 21.55 34.40 0.14
N ALA A 131 21.44 33.98 1.40
CA ALA A 131 21.62 32.58 1.80
C ALA A 131 20.62 31.63 1.10
N TYR A 132 19.37 32.08 0.85
CA TYR A 132 18.36 31.31 0.13
C TYR A 132 18.76 31.08 -1.32
N ASN A 133 19.26 32.11 -2.01
CA ASN A 133 19.68 32.01 -3.42
C ASN A 133 20.86 31.03 -3.59
N THR A 134 21.88 31.10 -2.73
CA THR A 134 23.02 30.18 -2.76
C THR A 134 22.61 28.74 -2.41
N ALA A 135 21.77 28.57 -1.38
CA ALA A 135 21.28 27.25 -0.98
C ALA A 135 20.39 26.60 -2.05
N SER A 136 19.56 27.41 -2.73
CA SER A 136 18.70 26.96 -3.83
C SER A 136 19.51 26.48 -5.05
N GLN A 137 20.53 27.23 -5.47
CA GLN A 137 21.43 26.84 -6.56
C GLN A 137 22.23 25.56 -6.25
N ASN A 138 22.76 25.44 -5.03
CA ASN A 138 23.46 24.23 -4.60
C ASN A 138 22.54 23.01 -4.53
N MET A 139 21.27 23.21 -4.17
CA MET A 139 20.27 22.14 -4.19
C MET A 139 19.93 21.69 -5.61
N LEU A 140 19.81 22.62 -6.56
CA LEU A 140 19.58 22.34 -8.00
C LEU A 140 20.67 21.46 -8.61
N ASN A 141 21.95 21.78 -8.35
CA ASN A 141 23.06 21.00 -8.88
C ASN A 141 23.14 19.59 -8.30
N HIS A 142 22.79 19.42 -7.02
CA HIS A 142 22.79 18.12 -6.36
C HIS A 142 21.60 17.26 -6.77
N SER A 143 20.43 17.87 -6.98
CA SER A 143 19.20 17.18 -7.36
C SER A 143 19.25 16.59 -8.76
N TRP A 144 19.96 17.22 -9.70
CA TRP A 144 20.10 16.72 -11.07
C TRP A 144 20.72 15.32 -11.12
N LYS A 145 21.80 15.09 -10.34
CA LYS A 145 22.46 13.78 -10.28
C LYS A 145 21.58 12.69 -9.65
N THR A 146 20.85 13.04 -8.58
CA THR A 146 19.89 12.15 -7.93
C THR A 146 18.72 11.78 -8.85
N SER A 147 18.23 12.78 -9.59
CA SER A 147 17.12 12.67 -10.54
C SER A 147 17.43 11.65 -11.64
N VAL A 148 18.63 11.70 -12.23
CA VAL A 148 19.05 10.79 -13.30
C VAL A 148 19.09 9.33 -12.83
N ASN A 149 19.64 9.07 -11.63
CA ASN A 149 19.73 7.71 -11.10
C ASN A 149 18.36 7.11 -10.76
N LEU A 150 17.45 7.92 -10.19
CA LEU A 150 16.08 7.46 -9.93
C LEU A 150 15.29 7.26 -11.22
N CYS A 151 15.43 8.17 -12.19
CA CYS A 151 14.75 8.10 -13.48
C CYS A 151 15.10 6.83 -14.26
N THR A 152 16.39 6.49 -14.33
CA THR A 152 16.84 5.26 -15.00
C THR A 152 16.33 4.00 -14.30
N LEU A 153 16.32 3.99 -12.96
CA LEU A 153 15.82 2.85 -12.19
C LEU A 153 14.32 2.58 -12.42
N ILE A 154 13.48 3.61 -12.34
CA ILE A 154 12.02 3.43 -12.42
C ILE A 154 11.53 3.04 -13.81
N GLN A 155 12.38 3.13 -14.83
CA GLN A 155 12.11 2.62 -16.18
C GLN A 155 12.26 1.09 -16.27
N ILE A 156 12.96 0.46 -15.31
CA ILE A 156 13.14 -0.98 -15.26
C ILE A 156 11.86 -1.61 -14.70
N PRO A 157 11.25 -2.60 -15.38
CA PRO A 157 10.07 -3.29 -14.87
C PRO A 157 10.28 -3.87 -13.46
N GLY A 158 9.42 -3.46 -12.52
CA GLY A 158 9.50 -3.90 -11.13
C GLY A 158 8.58 -3.11 -10.19
N VAL A 159 8.56 -3.49 -8.91
CA VAL A 159 7.83 -2.75 -7.87
C VAL A 159 8.81 -1.80 -7.17
N TRP A 160 8.75 -0.53 -7.54
CA TRP A 160 9.70 0.52 -7.14
C TRP A 160 9.06 1.61 -6.27
N ASP A 161 8.07 1.26 -5.46
CA ASP A 161 7.21 2.21 -4.72
C ASP A 161 7.96 3.33 -3.98
N PRO A 162 9.03 3.06 -3.18
CA PRO A 162 9.75 4.13 -2.49
C PRO A 162 10.44 5.09 -3.48
N PHE A 163 11.01 4.55 -4.55
CA PHE A 163 11.80 5.28 -5.54
C PHE A 163 10.91 6.14 -6.45
N VAL A 164 9.78 5.59 -6.90
CA VAL A 164 8.77 6.32 -7.69
C VAL A 164 8.25 7.51 -6.90
N LYS A 165 7.91 7.33 -5.62
CA LYS A 165 7.45 8.42 -4.77
C LYS A 165 8.51 9.51 -4.61
N SER A 166 9.76 9.13 -4.33
CA SER A 166 10.88 10.07 -4.21
C SER A 166 11.08 10.87 -5.48
N TYR A 167 11.06 10.21 -6.64
CA TYR A 167 11.27 10.87 -7.93
C TYR A 167 10.13 11.82 -8.28
N VAL A 168 8.87 11.38 -8.11
CA VAL A 168 7.69 12.22 -8.33
C VAL A 168 7.71 13.46 -7.44
N GLU A 169 8.08 13.33 -6.16
CA GLU A 169 8.18 14.50 -5.27
C GLU A 169 9.25 15.50 -5.74
N MET A 170 10.37 15.01 -6.27
CA MET A 170 11.40 15.88 -6.84
C MET A 170 10.90 16.61 -8.09
N LEU A 171 10.22 15.90 -9.01
CA LEU A 171 9.62 16.51 -10.20
C LEU A 171 8.58 17.57 -9.83
N GLU A 172 7.66 17.26 -8.91
CA GLU A 172 6.66 18.20 -8.41
C GLU A 172 7.32 19.43 -7.77
N PHE A 173 8.43 19.26 -7.04
CA PHE A 173 9.18 20.37 -6.44
C PHE A 173 9.79 21.31 -7.48
N TYR A 174 10.33 20.77 -8.58
CA TYR A 174 10.92 21.56 -9.66
C TYR A 174 9.89 22.09 -10.67
N GLY A 175 8.60 21.82 -10.44
CA GLY A 175 7.52 22.29 -11.30
C GLY A 175 7.28 21.41 -12.53
N ASP A 176 7.98 20.29 -12.68
CA ASP A 176 7.78 19.34 -13.77
C ASP A 176 6.60 18.41 -13.48
N ARG A 177 5.39 18.97 -13.62
CA ARG A 177 4.14 18.22 -13.39
C ARG A 177 3.84 17.22 -14.48
N ASP A 178 4.27 17.48 -15.71
CA ASP A 178 4.03 16.60 -16.84
C ASP A 178 4.92 15.36 -16.75
N GLY A 179 6.20 15.50 -16.38
CA GLY A 179 7.06 14.38 -16.05
C GLY A 179 6.55 13.54 -14.88
N ALA A 180 6.09 14.20 -13.80
CA ALA A 180 5.49 13.50 -12.65
C ALA A 180 4.26 12.68 -13.06
N ARG A 181 3.42 13.25 -13.93
CA ARG A 181 2.25 12.59 -14.49
C ARG A 181 2.63 11.40 -15.37
N GLU A 182 3.61 11.57 -16.26
CA GLU A 182 4.08 10.51 -17.15
C GLU A 182 4.59 9.31 -16.36
N VAL A 183 5.48 9.55 -15.39
CA VAL A 183 6.03 8.52 -14.50
C VAL A 183 4.92 7.73 -13.81
N LEU A 184 3.94 8.42 -13.24
CA LEU A 184 2.83 7.77 -12.54
C LEU A 184 1.87 7.01 -13.47
N ASN A 185 1.68 7.47 -14.71
CA ASN A 185 0.87 6.74 -15.68
C ASN A 185 1.59 5.48 -16.15
N ASN A 186 2.87 5.58 -16.50
CA ASN A 186 3.67 4.44 -16.93
C ASN A 186 3.73 3.39 -15.82
N TYR A 187 4.00 3.80 -14.58
CA TYR A 187 4.06 2.89 -13.44
C TYR A 187 2.72 2.21 -13.12
N ALA A 188 1.59 2.83 -13.47
CA ALA A 188 0.26 2.28 -13.22
C ALA A 188 -0.31 1.45 -14.39
N TYR A 189 0.12 1.71 -15.63
CA TYR A 189 -0.55 1.18 -16.83
C TYR A 189 0.36 0.48 -17.83
N ASP A 190 1.69 0.61 -17.74
CA ASP A 190 2.59 -0.12 -18.61
C ASP A 190 2.55 -1.61 -18.26
N GLU A 191 2.10 -2.43 -19.22
CA GLU A 191 1.93 -3.88 -19.08
C GLU A 191 3.24 -4.62 -18.81
N LYS A 192 4.39 -4.00 -19.07
CA LYS A 192 5.69 -4.55 -18.70
C LYS A 192 5.88 -4.62 -17.20
N PHE A 193 5.24 -3.72 -16.44
CA PHE A 193 5.36 -3.67 -14.99
C PHE A 193 4.42 -4.67 -14.32
N PRO A 194 4.84 -5.31 -13.22
CA PRO A 194 3.97 -6.18 -12.45
C PRO A 194 2.79 -5.39 -11.89
N SER A 195 1.61 -6.04 -11.80
CA SER A 195 0.42 -5.42 -11.21
C SER A 195 0.71 -4.95 -9.79
N ASN A 196 0.56 -3.64 -9.57
CA ASN A 196 0.85 -3.01 -8.29
C ASN A 196 -0.30 -2.08 -7.86
N PRO A 197 -1.05 -2.43 -6.79
CA PRO A 197 -2.10 -1.57 -6.24
C PRO A 197 -1.62 -0.15 -5.89
N ASN A 198 -0.40 -0.02 -5.39
CA ASN A 198 0.15 1.26 -4.94
C ASN A 198 0.34 2.24 -6.10
N ALA A 199 0.68 1.76 -7.30
CA ALA A 199 0.82 2.60 -8.49
C ALA A 199 -0.48 3.37 -8.79
N HIS A 200 -1.63 2.69 -8.75
CA HIS A 200 -2.93 3.34 -8.93
C HIS A 200 -3.28 4.30 -7.77
N VAL A 201 -2.86 3.99 -6.54
CA VAL A 201 -3.02 4.89 -5.39
C VAL A 201 -2.23 6.18 -5.59
N TYR A 202 -0.99 6.09 -6.08
CA TYR A 202 -0.14 7.25 -6.33
C TYR A 202 -0.70 8.13 -7.46
N LEU A 203 -1.05 7.51 -8.58
CA LEU A 203 -1.68 8.20 -9.71
C LEU A 203 -3.00 8.86 -9.30
N TYR A 204 -3.86 8.17 -8.55
CA TYR A 204 -5.12 8.73 -8.06
C TYR A 204 -4.89 9.99 -7.20
N ASN A 205 -3.97 9.92 -6.23
CA ASN A 205 -3.70 11.04 -5.34
C ASN A 205 -3.13 12.23 -6.10
N PHE A 206 -2.25 12.00 -7.08
CA PHE A 206 -1.71 13.03 -7.95
C PHE A 206 -2.81 13.70 -8.77
N LEU A 207 -3.63 12.92 -9.49
CA LEU A 207 -4.75 13.45 -10.29
C LEU A 207 -5.76 14.21 -9.45
N LYS A 208 -6.01 13.77 -8.21
CA LYS A 208 -6.89 14.46 -7.27
C LYS A 208 -6.35 15.83 -6.86
N ARG A 209 -5.02 15.96 -6.62
CA ARG A 209 -4.38 17.26 -6.34
C ARG A 209 -4.44 18.19 -7.54
N GLU A 210 -4.25 17.65 -8.73
CA GLU A 210 -4.34 18.35 -10.03
C GLU A 210 -5.78 18.67 -10.45
N LYS A 211 -6.78 18.36 -9.62
CA LYS A 211 -8.21 18.57 -9.89
C LYS A 211 -8.65 17.98 -11.24
N ALA A 212 -8.13 16.80 -11.58
CA ALA A 212 -8.48 16.09 -12.80
C ALA A 212 -9.99 15.82 -12.88
N PRO A 213 -10.55 15.67 -14.11
CA PRO A 213 -11.94 15.31 -14.32
C PRO A 213 -12.35 14.06 -13.53
N ARG A 214 -13.60 14.04 -13.07
CA ARG A 214 -14.13 12.96 -12.22
C ARG A 214 -14.04 11.61 -12.91
N GLU A 215 -14.23 11.59 -14.23
CA GLU A 215 -14.20 10.41 -15.08
C GLU A 215 -12.81 9.74 -15.02
N LYS A 216 -11.74 10.53 -15.02
CA LYS A 216 -10.36 10.02 -14.86
C LYS A 216 -10.11 9.47 -13.46
N LEU A 217 -10.68 10.12 -12.43
CA LEU A 217 -10.58 9.61 -11.06
C LEU A 217 -11.34 8.28 -10.88
N ILE A 218 -12.51 8.16 -11.51
CA ILE A 218 -13.33 6.95 -11.51
C ILE A 218 -12.60 5.80 -12.23
N SER A 219 -11.96 6.06 -13.38
CA SER A 219 -11.27 5.00 -14.13
C SER A 219 -10.11 4.39 -13.33
N VAL A 220 -9.29 5.23 -12.69
CA VAL A 220 -8.16 4.77 -11.86
C VAL A 220 -8.66 3.94 -10.67
N LEU A 221 -9.69 4.42 -9.97
CA LEU A 221 -10.24 3.70 -8.82
C LEU A 221 -10.97 2.42 -9.19
N LYS A 222 -11.53 2.34 -10.41
CA LYS A 222 -12.15 1.11 -10.92
C LYS A 222 -11.12 -0.01 -11.06
N ILE A 223 -9.93 0.29 -11.58
CA ILE A 223 -8.83 -0.68 -11.68
C ILE A 223 -8.34 -1.06 -10.28
N LEU A 224 -8.12 -0.08 -9.40
CA LEU A 224 -7.74 -0.36 -8.01
C LEU A 224 -8.77 -1.24 -7.27
N TYR A 225 -10.06 -1.04 -7.53
CA TYR A 225 -11.13 -1.87 -6.96
C TYR A 225 -11.03 -3.33 -7.42
N GLN A 226 -10.73 -3.57 -8.70
CA GLN A 226 -10.56 -4.92 -9.24
C GLN A 226 -9.38 -5.65 -8.58
N ILE A 227 -8.31 -4.93 -8.21
CA ILE A 227 -7.12 -5.51 -7.59
C ILE A 227 -7.29 -5.63 -6.07
N VAL A 228 -7.82 -4.60 -5.39
CA VAL A 228 -7.96 -4.54 -3.93
C VAL A 228 -9.32 -3.93 -3.51
N PRO A 229 -10.40 -4.73 -3.51
CA PRO A 229 -11.75 -4.23 -3.18
C PRO A 229 -11.91 -3.75 -1.72
N SER A 230 -11.01 -4.15 -0.82
CA SER A 230 -11.00 -3.71 0.58
C SER A 230 -10.24 -2.40 0.82
N HIS A 231 -9.65 -1.80 -0.22
CA HIS A 231 -8.79 -0.64 -0.05
C HIS A 231 -9.55 0.56 0.53
N LYS A 232 -8.89 1.37 1.37
CA LYS A 232 -9.52 2.54 2.03
C LYS A 232 -10.15 3.54 1.06
N LEU A 233 -9.63 3.63 -0.17
CA LEU A 233 -10.15 4.51 -1.21
C LEU A 233 -11.51 4.05 -1.77
N MET A 234 -11.96 2.82 -1.51
CA MET A 234 -13.23 2.33 -2.04
C MET A 234 -14.45 3.07 -1.48
N LEU A 235 -14.35 3.64 -0.27
CA LEU A 235 -15.37 4.54 0.27
C LEU A 235 -15.40 5.89 -0.46
N GLU A 236 -14.25 6.37 -0.92
CA GLU A 236 -14.16 7.55 -1.77
C GLU A 236 -14.66 7.24 -3.19
N PHE A 237 -14.31 6.06 -3.73
CA PHE A 237 -14.80 5.58 -5.01
C PHE A 237 -16.33 5.56 -5.05
N HIS A 238 -16.96 4.95 -4.04
CA HIS A 238 -18.42 4.97 -3.87
C HIS A 238 -18.99 6.41 -3.90
N ARG A 239 -18.34 7.37 -3.22
CA ARG A 239 -18.81 8.77 -3.21
C ARG A 239 -18.72 9.42 -4.59
N LEU A 240 -17.67 9.13 -5.37
CA LEU A 240 -17.52 9.65 -6.72
C LEU A 240 -18.58 9.06 -7.65
N LEU A 241 -18.79 7.75 -7.59
CA LEU A 241 -19.80 7.03 -8.36
C LEU A 241 -21.21 7.55 -8.08
N ARG A 242 -21.55 7.74 -6.80
CA ARG A 242 -22.86 8.27 -6.39
C ARG A 242 -23.14 9.69 -6.89
N LYS A 243 -22.09 10.50 -7.07
CA LYS A 243 -22.23 11.88 -7.58
C LYS A 243 -22.36 11.95 -9.11
N SER A 244 -22.09 10.86 -9.81
CA SER A 244 -22.24 10.81 -11.26
C SER A 244 -23.70 10.65 -11.65
N ASP A 245 -24.06 11.15 -12.83
CA ASP A 245 -25.42 11.03 -13.37
C ASP A 245 -25.66 9.70 -14.11
N LYS A 246 -24.62 8.86 -14.23
CA LYS A 246 -24.72 7.56 -14.92
C LYS A 246 -25.32 6.48 -14.00
N GLN A 247 -26.36 5.83 -14.48
CA GLN A 247 -27.04 4.73 -13.79
C GLN A 247 -26.08 3.55 -13.50
N GLU A 248 -25.20 3.22 -14.44
CA GLU A 248 -24.17 2.18 -14.27
C GLU A 248 -23.23 2.47 -13.09
N HIS A 249 -22.88 3.74 -12.88
CA HIS A 249 -22.07 4.14 -11.72
C HIS A 249 -22.82 3.93 -10.41
N HIS A 250 -24.15 4.12 -10.40
CA HIS A 250 -24.94 3.88 -9.19
C HIS A 250 -25.02 2.39 -8.86
N LYS A 251 -25.18 1.53 -9.86
CA LYS A 251 -25.11 0.08 -9.70
C LYS A 251 -23.74 -0.35 -9.16
N LEU A 252 -22.65 0.09 -9.80
CA LEU A 252 -21.28 -0.17 -9.33
C LEU A 252 -21.03 0.39 -7.92
N GLY A 253 -21.62 1.53 -7.58
CA GLY A 253 -21.52 2.13 -6.26
C GLY A 253 -22.11 1.26 -5.15
N LEU A 254 -23.12 0.43 -5.48
CA LEU A 254 -23.68 -0.56 -4.56
C LEU A 254 -22.74 -1.76 -4.46
N GLU A 255 -22.30 -2.30 -5.59
CA GLU A 255 -21.34 -3.40 -5.70
C GLU A 255 -20.09 -3.13 -4.84
N VAL A 256 -19.49 -1.95 -4.96
CA VAL A 256 -18.31 -1.54 -4.19
C VAL A 256 -18.55 -1.63 -2.69
N LEU A 257 -19.73 -1.26 -2.19
CA LEU A 257 -20.03 -1.31 -0.75
C LEU A 257 -20.21 -2.74 -0.24
N PHE A 258 -20.80 -3.63 -1.05
CA PHE A 258 -20.82 -5.05 -0.78
C PHE A 258 -19.39 -5.61 -0.78
N GLY A 259 -18.61 -5.32 -1.82
CA GLY A 259 -17.22 -5.77 -1.99
C GLY A 259 -16.31 -5.36 -0.83
N ILE A 260 -16.40 -4.13 -0.32
CA ILE A 260 -15.65 -3.71 0.89
C ILE A 260 -15.99 -4.61 2.08
N LEU A 261 -17.28 -4.90 2.29
CA LEU A 261 -17.76 -5.59 3.48
C LEU A 261 -17.57 -7.11 3.42
N ASP A 262 -17.26 -7.67 2.25
CA ASP A 262 -16.87 -9.07 2.10
C ASP A 262 -15.58 -9.41 2.87
N PHE A 263 -14.72 -8.43 3.13
CA PHE A 263 -13.43 -8.64 3.78
C PHE A 263 -13.53 -8.58 5.32
N ALA A 264 -12.91 -9.56 5.98
CA ALA A 264 -12.93 -9.71 7.44
C ALA A 264 -12.46 -8.45 8.19
N GLY A 265 -11.40 -7.79 7.70
CA GLY A 265 -10.88 -6.55 8.27
C GLY A 265 -11.84 -5.36 8.22
N CYS A 266 -12.86 -5.41 7.34
CA CYS A 266 -13.83 -4.35 7.15
C CYS A 266 -15.18 -4.62 7.84
N THR A 267 -15.35 -5.77 8.49
CA THR A 267 -16.61 -6.20 9.13
C THR A 267 -17.14 -5.21 10.18
N LYS A 268 -16.27 -4.41 10.81
CA LYS A 268 -16.62 -3.37 11.79
C LYS A 268 -16.53 -1.94 11.25
N ASN A 269 -16.29 -1.75 9.95
CA ASN A 269 -16.19 -0.42 9.35
C ASN A 269 -17.56 0.27 9.35
N ILE A 270 -17.79 1.13 10.36
CA ILE A 270 -19.07 1.83 10.55
C ILE A 270 -19.43 2.71 9.35
N THR A 271 -18.45 3.31 8.69
CA THR A 271 -18.68 4.19 7.53
C THR A 271 -19.21 3.39 6.35
N ALA A 272 -18.61 2.22 6.08
CA ALA A 272 -19.09 1.30 5.04
C ALA A 272 -20.53 0.84 5.32
N TRP A 273 -20.83 0.42 6.56
CA TRP A 273 -22.18 -0.01 6.93
C TRP A 273 -23.21 1.12 6.86
N LYS A 274 -22.87 2.34 7.28
CA LYS A 274 -23.75 3.52 7.13
C LYS A 274 -24.04 3.81 5.66
N TYR A 275 -23.02 3.70 4.81
CA TYR A 275 -23.19 3.92 3.37
C TYR A 275 -24.03 2.83 2.74
N LEU A 276 -23.77 1.55 3.04
CA LEU A 276 -24.56 0.44 2.54
C LEU A 276 -26.02 0.55 3.00
N ALA A 277 -26.27 0.77 4.29
CA ALA A 277 -27.63 0.86 4.83
C ALA A 277 -28.45 1.98 4.18
N LYS A 278 -27.84 3.17 4.01
CA LYS A 278 -28.48 4.30 3.34
C LYS A 278 -28.70 4.02 1.86
N TYR A 279 -27.66 3.56 1.17
CA TYR A 279 -27.68 3.41 -0.28
C TYR A 279 -28.59 2.27 -0.71
N LEU A 280 -28.50 1.10 -0.07
CA LEU A 280 -29.39 -0.03 -0.26
C LEU A 280 -30.86 0.37 -0.12
N LYS A 281 -31.21 1.13 0.93
CA LYS A 281 -32.56 1.64 1.11
C LYS A 281 -33.00 2.55 -0.04
N GLN A 282 -32.13 3.46 -0.50
CA GLN A 282 -32.42 4.36 -1.61
C GLN A 282 -32.61 3.60 -2.93
N THR A 283 -31.75 2.61 -3.21
CA THR A 283 -31.86 1.72 -4.37
C THR A 283 -33.20 0.98 -4.40
N LEU A 284 -33.62 0.42 -3.26
CA LEU A 284 -34.91 -0.28 -3.14
C LEU A 284 -36.10 0.68 -3.23
N MET A 285 -35.97 1.91 -2.76
CA MET A 285 -36.98 2.96 -2.93
C MET A 285 -37.13 3.41 -4.39
N GLY A 286 -36.04 3.38 -5.16
CA GLY A 286 -36.03 3.69 -6.60
C GLY A 286 -36.40 2.51 -7.49
N SER A 287 -36.99 1.44 -6.93
CA SER A 287 -37.41 0.24 -7.67
C SER A 287 -36.29 -0.51 -8.39
N HIS A 288 -35.03 -0.36 -7.96
CA HIS A 288 -33.88 -1.06 -8.53
C HIS A 288 -33.59 -2.39 -7.81
N LEU A 289 -34.62 -3.22 -7.62
CA LEU A 289 -34.52 -4.50 -6.91
C LEU A 289 -33.51 -5.46 -7.56
N ALA A 290 -33.47 -5.51 -8.89
CA ALA A 290 -32.57 -6.38 -9.65
C ALA A 290 -31.09 -6.17 -9.28
N TRP A 291 -30.66 -4.90 -9.09
CA TRP A 291 -29.28 -4.60 -8.71
C TRP A 291 -28.92 -5.16 -7.34
N VAL A 292 -29.87 -5.10 -6.40
CA VAL A 292 -29.68 -5.64 -5.06
C VAL A 292 -29.63 -7.16 -5.11
N GLN A 293 -30.49 -7.79 -5.90
CA GLN A 293 -30.52 -9.26 -6.03
C GLN A 293 -29.23 -9.79 -6.66
N GLU A 294 -28.70 -9.13 -7.69
CA GLU A 294 -27.43 -9.50 -8.33
C GLU A 294 -26.29 -9.54 -7.32
N GLU A 295 -26.12 -8.48 -6.52
CA GLU A 295 -25.11 -8.44 -5.46
C GLU A 295 -25.38 -9.41 -4.32
N TRP A 296 -26.64 -9.60 -3.97
CA TRP A 296 -27.03 -10.44 -2.83
C TRP A 296 -26.93 -11.94 -3.13
N ASN A 297 -27.18 -12.35 -4.37
CA ASN A 297 -27.29 -13.75 -4.76
C ASN A 297 -25.98 -14.54 -4.54
N SER A 298 -24.83 -13.92 -4.78
CA SER A 298 -23.51 -14.52 -4.52
C SER A 298 -23.16 -14.61 -3.02
N ARG A 299 -23.88 -13.85 -2.18
CA ARG A 299 -23.59 -13.65 -0.74
C ARG A 299 -24.55 -14.38 0.18
N LYS A 300 -25.74 -14.75 -0.31
CA LYS A 300 -26.83 -15.35 0.49
C LYS A 300 -26.43 -16.59 1.30
N SER A 301 -25.47 -17.39 0.83
CA SER A 301 -25.03 -18.62 1.49
C SER A 301 -24.10 -18.37 2.69
N TRP A 302 -23.39 -17.24 2.73
CA TRP A 302 -22.30 -17.03 3.70
C TRP A 302 -22.37 -15.70 4.48
N TRP A 303 -22.88 -14.60 3.89
CA TRP A 303 -23.09 -13.33 4.60
C TRP A 303 -23.92 -13.48 5.89
N PRO A 304 -24.99 -14.28 5.94
CA PRO A 304 -25.79 -14.44 7.16
C PRO A 304 -24.97 -14.96 8.35
N SER A 305 -24.12 -15.97 8.12
CA SER A 305 -23.23 -16.53 9.14
C SER A 305 -22.10 -15.55 9.48
N PHE A 306 -21.54 -14.91 8.46
CA PHE A 306 -20.39 -14.02 8.57
C PHE A 306 -20.70 -12.70 9.28
N HIS A 307 -21.84 -12.06 8.98
CA HIS A 307 -22.20 -10.74 9.51
C HIS A 307 -23.41 -10.75 10.45
N PHE A 308 -24.36 -11.66 10.23
CA PHE A 308 -25.71 -11.56 10.80
C PHE A 308 -26.09 -12.73 11.72
N SER A 309 -25.09 -13.38 12.33
CA SER A 309 -25.34 -14.40 13.35
C SER A 309 -25.88 -13.78 14.64
N HIS A 310 -26.57 -14.59 15.45
CA HIS A 310 -27.06 -14.16 16.77
C HIS A 310 -25.91 -13.73 17.70
N PHE A 311 -24.77 -14.43 17.60
CA PHE A 311 -23.55 -14.07 18.30
C PHE A 311 -23.09 -12.66 17.94
N TRP A 312 -23.01 -12.36 16.63
CA TRP A 312 -22.63 -11.02 16.16
C TRP A 312 -23.63 -9.95 16.57
N ALA A 313 -24.93 -10.27 16.62
CA ALA A 313 -25.96 -9.32 17.07
C ALA A 313 -25.74 -8.88 18.52
N LYS A 314 -25.47 -9.84 19.41
CA LYS A 314 -25.14 -9.57 20.82
C LYS A 314 -23.86 -8.75 20.95
N ARG A 315 -22.78 -9.19 20.30
CA ARG A 315 -21.47 -8.56 20.38
C ARG A 315 -21.48 -7.14 19.83
N ASN A 316 -22.00 -6.94 18.62
CA ASN A 316 -22.06 -5.61 18.00
C ASN A 316 -22.94 -4.66 18.82
N TRP A 317 -24.05 -5.13 19.40
CA TRP A 317 -24.88 -4.28 20.27
C TRP A 317 -24.14 -3.82 21.53
N LYS A 318 -23.31 -4.70 22.12
CA LYS A 318 -22.48 -4.38 23.27
C LYS A 318 -21.36 -3.39 22.90
N ASP A 319 -20.64 -3.66 21.81
CA ASP A 319 -19.45 -2.93 21.41
C ASP A 319 -19.79 -1.57 20.74
N ASP A 320 -20.72 -1.56 19.79
CA ASP A 320 -21.13 -0.36 19.03
C ASP A 320 -22.61 -0.46 18.59
N LYS A 321 -23.48 0.17 19.38
CA LYS A 321 -24.93 0.22 19.12
C LYS A 321 -25.28 0.86 17.78
N THR A 322 -24.47 1.80 17.28
CA THR A 322 -24.71 2.44 15.99
C THR A 322 -24.43 1.47 14.87
N LEU A 323 -23.29 0.76 14.90
CA LEU A 323 -22.97 -0.32 13.97
C LEU A 323 -24.03 -1.41 13.99
N ALA A 324 -24.47 -1.82 15.18
CA ALA A 324 -25.51 -2.81 15.33
C ALA A 324 -26.82 -2.39 14.63
N CYS A 325 -27.22 -1.13 14.75
CA CYS A 325 -28.39 -0.58 14.05
C CYS A 325 -28.24 -0.57 12.53
N GLU A 326 -27.09 -0.16 11.99
CA GLU A 326 -26.88 -0.16 10.53
C GLU A 326 -26.90 -1.57 9.96
N LYS A 327 -26.19 -2.50 10.62
CA LYS A 327 -26.21 -3.93 10.25
C LYS A 327 -27.61 -4.52 10.35
N ALA A 328 -28.38 -4.15 11.38
CA ALA A 328 -29.76 -4.63 11.53
C ALA A 328 -30.65 -4.13 10.40
N LEU A 329 -30.51 -2.86 9.98
CA LEU A 329 -31.24 -2.35 8.82
C LEU A 329 -30.90 -3.14 7.55
N VAL A 330 -29.61 -3.34 7.25
CA VAL A 330 -29.18 -4.13 6.08
C VAL A 330 -29.67 -5.58 6.17
N ALA A 331 -29.48 -6.24 7.30
CA ALA A 331 -29.95 -7.61 7.52
C ALA A 331 -31.47 -7.73 7.36
N GLY A 332 -32.24 -6.75 7.86
CA GLY A 332 -33.69 -6.74 7.70
C GLY A 332 -34.12 -6.52 6.25
N LEU A 333 -33.41 -5.67 5.49
CA LEU A 333 -33.70 -5.45 4.07
C LEU A 333 -33.41 -6.71 3.24
N LEU A 334 -32.26 -7.37 3.47
CA LEU A 334 -31.78 -8.52 2.68
C LEU A 334 -32.39 -9.87 3.11
N LEU A 335 -32.54 -10.10 4.41
CA LEU A 335 -33.01 -11.39 4.98
C LEU A 335 -34.44 -11.32 5.55
N GLY A 336 -35.05 -10.14 5.54
CA GLY A 336 -36.38 -9.93 6.08
C GLY A 336 -36.45 -9.79 7.61
N LYS A 337 -37.66 -9.48 8.10
CA LYS A 337 -37.96 -9.24 9.53
C LYS A 337 -37.71 -10.46 10.43
N GLY A 338 -37.65 -11.66 9.85
CA GLY A 338 -37.45 -12.93 10.55
C GLY A 338 -36.00 -13.24 10.90
N CYS A 339 -35.01 -12.51 10.37
CA CYS A 339 -33.61 -12.85 10.61
C CYS A 339 -33.22 -12.62 12.09
N LYS A 340 -32.35 -13.51 12.62
CA LYS A 340 -31.99 -13.52 14.05
C LYS A 340 -31.35 -12.20 14.48
N TYR A 341 -30.47 -11.64 13.65
CA TYR A 341 -29.81 -10.36 13.91
C TYR A 341 -30.78 -9.19 14.03
N PHE A 342 -31.66 -9.01 13.04
CA PHE A 342 -32.65 -7.93 13.04
C PHE A 342 -33.60 -8.06 14.24
N ARG A 343 -34.08 -9.28 14.53
CA ARG A 343 -34.97 -9.52 15.68
C ARG A 343 -34.30 -9.18 17.00
N TYR A 344 -33.05 -9.58 17.20
CA TYR A 344 -32.32 -9.29 18.43
C TYR A 344 -32.16 -7.78 18.63
N VAL A 345 -31.60 -7.07 17.64
CA VAL A 345 -31.35 -5.63 17.73
C VAL A 345 -32.66 -4.87 17.86
N SER A 346 -33.70 -5.21 17.10
CA SER A 346 -35.01 -4.54 17.13
C SER A 346 -35.77 -4.62 18.45
N LYS A 347 -35.43 -5.59 19.31
CA LYS A 347 -36.04 -5.79 20.63
C LYS A 347 -35.28 -5.08 21.75
N GLN A 348 -34.07 -4.60 21.49
CA GLN A 348 -33.32 -3.85 22.49
C GLN A 348 -34.00 -2.51 22.76
N ASP A 349 -34.06 -2.11 24.03
CA ASP A 349 -34.50 -0.75 24.36
C ASP A 349 -33.29 0.18 24.47
N HIS A 350 -33.42 1.35 23.88
CA HIS A 350 -32.40 2.39 23.95
C HIS A 350 -33.02 3.76 23.66
N GLN A 351 -33.13 4.60 24.69
CA GLN A 351 -33.83 5.88 24.62
C GLN A 351 -33.34 6.75 23.45
N VAL A 352 -32.02 6.87 23.27
CA VAL A 352 -31.41 7.69 22.20
C VAL A 352 -31.65 7.13 20.78
N LEU A 353 -31.77 5.80 20.64
CA LEU A 353 -31.89 5.16 19.31
C LEU A 353 -33.33 4.79 18.96
N LYS A 354 -34.29 5.02 19.85
CA LYS A 354 -35.71 4.66 19.68
C LYS A 354 -36.30 5.16 18.37
N LYS A 355 -36.00 6.41 17.98
CA LYS A 355 -36.43 7.00 16.69
C LYS A 355 -35.83 6.24 15.50
N LYS A 356 -34.54 5.96 15.54
CA LYS A 356 -33.81 5.21 14.50
C LYS A 356 -34.36 3.79 14.36
N MET A 357 -34.63 3.10 15.46
CA MET A 357 -35.19 1.75 15.47
C MET A 357 -36.61 1.70 14.90
N LYS A 358 -37.46 2.70 15.21
CA LYS A 358 -38.78 2.84 14.59
C LYS A 358 -38.67 3.03 13.07
N GLN A 359 -37.78 3.92 12.62
CA GLN A 359 -37.53 4.15 11.19
C GLN A 359 -36.97 2.91 10.48
N MET A 360 -36.07 2.17 11.13
CA MET A 360 -35.53 0.91 10.64
C MET A 360 -36.64 -0.12 10.45
N LYS A 361 -37.47 -0.38 11.47
CA LYS A 361 -38.61 -1.31 11.39
C LYS A 361 -39.58 -0.95 10.25
N LYS A 362 -39.92 0.34 10.12
CA LYS A 362 -40.77 0.84 9.02
C LYS A 362 -40.14 0.59 7.64
N SER A 363 -38.84 0.84 7.51
CA SER A 363 -38.11 0.65 6.25
C SER A 363 -38.06 -0.84 5.86
N VAL A 364 -37.75 -1.73 6.80
CA VAL A 364 -37.72 -3.17 6.57
C VAL A 364 -39.09 -3.73 6.21
N LYS A 365 -40.16 -3.25 6.84
CA LYS A 365 -41.53 -3.66 6.48
C LYS A 365 -41.89 -3.29 5.04
N LYS A 366 -41.43 -2.13 4.56
CA LYS A 366 -41.83 -1.58 3.25
C LYS A 366 -40.94 -2.06 2.09
N TYR A 367 -39.64 -2.22 2.33
CA TYR A 367 -38.65 -2.36 1.24
C TYR A 367 -37.82 -3.65 1.30
N SER A 368 -38.15 -4.62 2.17
CA SER A 368 -37.38 -5.87 2.22
C SER A 368 -37.55 -6.69 0.94
N ILE A 369 -36.44 -7.24 0.43
CA ILE A 369 -36.41 -8.06 -0.79
C ILE A 369 -37.07 -9.44 -0.62
N VAL A 370 -37.40 -9.83 0.63
CA VAL A 370 -38.05 -11.10 0.96
C VAL A 370 -39.56 -10.93 1.11
N ASN A 371 -40.06 -9.70 1.33
CA ASN A 371 -41.48 -9.40 1.53
C ASN A 371 -42.14 -8.78 0.30
N SER A 372 -41.47 -8.74 -0.85
CA SER A 372 -42.10 -8.30 -2.09
C SER A 372 -43.10 -9.37 -2.53
N GLY A 373 -44.38 -9.15 -2.22
CA GLY A 373 -45.50 -9.72 -2.99
C GLY A 373 -45.55 -9.09 -4.38
N LEU A 374 -44.49 -9.35 -5.16
CA LEU A 374 -44.41 -9.24 -6.61
C LEU A 374 -44.26 -10.66 -7.13
#